data_AF-A0A845I3M4-F1
#
_entry.id   AF-A0A845I3M4-F1
#
_cell.length_a   1.000
_cell.length_b   1.000
_cell.length_c   1.000
_cell.angle_alpha   90.00
_cell.angle_beta   90.00
_cell.angle_gamma   90.00
#
_symmetry.space_group_name_H-M   'P 1'
#
loop_
_entity.id
_entity.type
_entity.pdbx_description
1 polymer ?
#
loop_
_entity_poly.entity_id
_entity_poly.type
_entity_poly.pdbx_seq_one_letter_code
_entity_poly.pdbx_strand_id
1 'polypeptide(L)'
;MSKKSTAAGAGPDPVPASFEDAMAELAQLVAQMEGGQLPLEGSVAAYARGSTLVQFCAAQLEKVEAQVKILEGDMLKPFAPGGEAEQ
;
A
#
# COMPACT_ATOMS: atom_id res chain seq x y z
N MET A 1 -1.86 -44.41 2.72
CA MET A 1 -0.78 -43.66 3.40
C MET A 1 -0.52 -42.39 2.61
N SER A 2 -0.18 -41.20 3.11
CA SER A 2 -0.29 -40.53 4.41
C SER A 2 0.40 -39.18 4.19
N LYS A 3 -0.31 -38.08 4.47
CA LYS A 3 0.22 -36.76 4.88
C LYS A 3 0.95 -35.98 3.74
N LYS A 4 0.68 -34.69 3.51
CA LYS A 4 0.78 -33.64 4.53
C LYS A 4 0.03 -32.38 4.08
N SER A 5 -0.99 -32.04 4.86
CA SER A 5 -1.44 -30.66 5.04
C SER A 5 -0.26 -29.85 5.59
N THR A 6 0.14 -28.78 4.90
CA THR A 6 1.00 -27.74 5.46
C THR A 6 0.25 -26.43 5.36
N ALA A 7 -0.60 -26.19 6.35
CA ALA A 7 -0.84 -24.84 6.83
C ALA A 7 0.51 -24.26 7.25
N ALA A 8 1.02 -23.33 6.44
CA ALA A 8 2.09 -22.41 6.77
C ALA A 8 1.44 -21.02 6.69
N GLY A 9 1.53 -20.13 7.66
CA GLY A 9 2.14 -20.13 8.97
C GLY A 9 1.79 -18.76 9.54
N ALA A 10 1.14 -18.72 10.70
CA ALA A 10 0.71 -17.48 11.34
C ALA A 10 1.91 -16.76 11.97
N GLY A 11 2.59 -15.93 11.18
CA GLY A 11 3.38 -14.79 11.65
C GLY A 11 2.77 -13.52 11.06
N PRO A 12 3.03 -12.32 11.61
CA PRO A 12 2.61 -11.09 10.97
C PRO A 12 3.28 -11.03 9.59
N ASP A 13 2.46 -11.07 8.54
CA ASP A 13 2.98 -10.97 7.18
C ASP A 13 3.76 -9.66 7.05
N PRO A 14 5.01 -9.68 6.56
CA PRO A 14 5.86 -8.51 6.53
C PRO A 14 5.20 -7.40 5.69
N VAL A 15 5.41 -6.16 6.13
CA VAL A 15 4.97 -4.98 5.38
C VAL A 15 5.71 -4.95 4.04
N PRO A 16 5.04 -4.71 2.90
CA PRO A 16 5.69 -4.62 1.60
C PRO A 16 6.78 -3.55 1.57
N ALA A 17 7.86 -3.80 0.83
CA ALA A 17 8.97 -2.87 0.70
C ALA A 17 8.63 -1.64 -0.18
N SER A 18 7.70 -1.80 -1.13
CA SER A 18 7.29 -0.75 -2.05
C SER A 18 5.82 -0.86 -2.45
N PHE A 19 5.30 0.21 -3.08
CA PHE A 19 3.95 0.23 -3.65
C PHE A 19 3.76 -0.85 -4.72
N GLU A 20 4.75 -1.01 -5.61
CA GLU A 20 4.70 -2.02 -6.68
C GLU A 20 4.67 -3.45 -6.10
N ASP A 21 5.45 -3.71 -5.05
CA ASP A 21 5.44 -5.02 -4.37
C ASP A 21 4.07 -5.29 -3.73
N ALA A 22 3.49 -4.29 -3.06
CA ALA A 22 2.16 -4.41 -2.46
C ALA A 22 1.07 -4.67 -3.51
N MET A 23 1.14 -4.00 -4.66
CA MET A 23 0.23 -4.20 -5.78
C MET A 23 0.38 -5.57 -6.43
N ALA A 24 1.62 -6.03 -6.61
CA ALA A 24 1.90 -7.36 -7.16
C ALA A 24 1.36 -8.47 -6.24
N GLU A 25 1.58 -8.33 -4.93
CA GLU A 25 1.06 -9.28 -3.94
C GLU A 25 -0.47 -9.27 -3.91
N LEU A 26 -1.09 -8.09 -3.93
CA LEU A 26 -2.55 -7.95 -3.97
C LEU A 26 -3.14 -8.62 -5.21
N ALA A 27 -2.53 -8.45 -6.38
CA ALA A 27 -2.97 -9.10 -7.63
C ALA A 27 -2.88 -10.64 -7.54
N GLN A 28 -1.80 -11.17 -6.97
CA GLN A 28 -1.66 -12.61 -6.74
C GLN A 28 -2.72 -13.15 -5.79
N LEU A 29 -3.01 -12.41 -4.73
CA LEU A 29 -3.98 -12.79 -3.72
C LEU A 29 -5.41 -12.80 -4.28
N VAL A 30 -5.77 -11.77 -5.07
CA VAL A 30 -7.05 -11.72 -5.79
C VAL A 30 -7.18 -12.89 -6.75
N ALA A 31 -6.15 -13.19 -7.55
CA ALA A 31 -6.18 -14.32 -8.47
C ALA A 31 -6.39 -15.67 -7.76
N GLN A 32 -5.83 -15.85 -6.56
CA GLN A 32 -6.07 -17.04 -5.74
C GLN A 32 -7.50 -17.12 -5.21
N MET A 33 -8.09 -15.99 -4.81
CA MET A 33 -9.47 -15.90 -4.34
C MET A 33 -10.47 -16.19 -5.47
N GLU A 34 -10.24 -15.62 -6.65
CA GLU A 34 -11.08 -15.84 -7.84
C GLU A 34 -10.96 -17.27 -8.38
N GLY A 35 -9.81 -17.91 -8.19
CA GLY A 35 -9.58 -19.31 -8.53
C GLY A 35 -10.42 -20.31 -7.73
N GLY A 36 -11.10 -19.88 -6.66
CA GLY A 36 -12.05 -20.71 -5.89
C GLY A 36 -11.42 -21.90 -5.16
N GLN A 37 -10.08 -21.98 -5.11
CA GLN A 37 -9.35 -23.11 -4.55
C GLN A 37 -9.08 -22.95 -3.04
N LEU A 38 -9.41 -21.78 -2.46
CA LEU A 38 -9.19 -21.47 -1.05
C LEU A 38 -10.30 -22.03 -0.16
N PRO A 39 -9.95 -22.77 0.92
CA PRO A 39 -10.91 -23.11 1.96
C PRO A 39 -11.36 -21.84 2.71
N LEU A 40 -12.47 -21.91 3.44
CA LEU A 40 -13.08 -20.75 4.13
C LEU A 40 -12.08 -19.98 5.00
N GLU A 41 -11.33 -20.67 5.88
CA GLU A 41 -10.28 -20.06 6.70
C GLU A 41 -9.19 -19.38 5.84
N GLY A 42 -8.83 -19.96 4.70
CA GLY A 42 -7.89 -19.39 3.75
C GLY A 42 -8.42 -18.12 3.10
N SER A 43 -9.70 -18.08 2.75
CA SER A 43 -10.35 -16.89 2.18
C SER A 43 -10.42 -15.73 3.18
N VAL A 44 -10.66 -16.02 4.46
CA VAL A 44 -10.64 -15.00 5.53
C VAL A 44 -9.23 -14.46 5.74
N ALA A 45 -8.21 -15.32 5.75
CA ALA A 45 -6.82 -14.90 5.86
C ALA A 45 -6.39 -14.06 4.65
N ALA A 46 -6.75 -14.49 3.43
CA ALA A 46 -6.48 -13.76 2.21
C ALA A 46 -7.13 -12.36 2.25
N TYR A 47 -8.39 -12.27 2.65
CA TYR A 47 -9.07 -10.98 2.81
C TYR A 47 -8.37 -10.05 3.82
N ALA A 48 -7.97 -10.59 4.98
CA ALA A 48 -7.27 -9.80 6.00
C ALA A 48 -5.95 -9.24 5.46
N ARG A 49 -5.15 -10.07 4.78
CA ARG A 49 -3.90 -9.64 4.13
C ARG A 49 -4.17 -8.61 3.03
N GLY A 50 -5.15 -8.85 2.17
CA GLY A 50 -5.56 -7.91 1.12
C GLY A 50 -5.96 -6.54 1.69
N SER A 51 -6.68 -6.51 2.82
CA SER A 51 -7.03 -5.26 3.50
C SER A 51 -5.79 -4.49 3.97
N THR A 52 -4.79 -5.18 4.54
CA THR A 52 -3.52 -4.56 4.94
C THR A 52 -2.77 -4.00 3.73
N LEU A 53 -2.72 -4.72 2.61
CA LEU A 53 -2.07 -4.26 1.38
C LEU A 53 -2.75 -3.02 0.81
N VAL A 54 -4.08 -2.99 0.78
CA VAL A 54 -4.85 -1.82 0.32
C VAL A 54 -4.60 -0.60 1.20
N GLN A 55 -4.57 -0.77 2.53
CA GLN A 55 -4.25 0.31 3.46
C GLN A 55 -2.84 0.87 3.23
N PHE A 56 -1.86 -0.01 3.02
CA PHE A 56 -0.50 0.39 2.69
C PHE A 56 -0.44 1.20 1.39
N CYS A 57 -1.09 0.72 0.32
CA CYS A 57 -1.14 1.43 -0.95
C CYS A 57 -1.78 2.82 -0.81
N ALA A 58 -2.91 2.92 -0.10
CA ALA A 58 -3.58 4.20 0.15
C ALA A 58 -2.68 5.19 0.90
N ALA A 59 -2.00 4.74 1.96
CA ALA A 59 -1.09 5.59 2.73
C ALA A 59 0.10 6.09 1.89
N GLN A 60 0.62 5.26 0.98
CA GLN A 60 1.70 5.66 0.08
C GLN A 60 1.24 6.72 -0.91
N LEU A 61 0.03 6.58 -1.47
CA LEU A 61 -0.55 7.58 -2.37
C LEU A 61 -0.81 8.90 -1.65
N GLU A 62 -1.38 8.88 -0.45
CA GLU A 62 -1.60 10.07 0.37
C GLU A 62 -0.28 10.81 0.66
N LYS A 63 0.78 10.07 0.98
CA LYS A 63 2.12 10.63 1.20
C LYS A 63 2.67 11.30 -0.06
N VAL A 64 2.43 10.73 -1.24
CA VAL A 64 2.87 11.33 -2.52
C VAL A 64 2.05 12.57 -2.84
N GLU A 65 0.73 12.52 -2.67
CA GLU A 65 -0.17 13.66 -2.86
C GLU A 65 0.21 14.84 -1.98
N ALA A 66 0.49 14.59 -0.70
CA ALA A 66 0.95 15.62 0.23
C ALA A 66 2.27 16.27 -0.22
N GLN A 67 3.22 15.48 -0.73
CA GLN A 67 4.49 15.99 -1.25
C GLN A 67 4.28 16.84 -2.51
N VAL A 68 3.44 16.40 -3.44
CA VAL A 68 3.11 17.16 -4.65
C VAL A 68 2.50 18.51 -4.27
N LYS A 69 1.54 18.52 -3.33
CA LYS A 69 0.89 19.75 -2.86
C LYS A 69 1.87 20.74 -2.23
N ILE A 70 2.88 20.26 -1.49
CA ILE A 70 3.94 21.12 -0.94
C ILE A 70 4.76 21.74 -2.08
N LEU A 71 5.17 20.92 -3.07
CA LEU A 71 5.95 21.40 -4.21
C LEU A 71 5.18 22.43 -5.05
N GLU A 72 3.88 22.22 -5.27
CA GLU A 72 3.00 23.20 -5.93
C GLU A 72 2.87 24.49 -5.11
N GLY A 73 2.67 24.39 -3.80
CA GLY A 73 2.58 25.55 -2.90
C GLY A 73 3.89 26.33 -2.79
N ASP A 74 5.04 25.65 -2.82
CA ASP A 74 6.36 26.27 -2.83
C ASP A 74 6.70 26.90 -4.19
N MET A 75 6.26 26.29 -5.30
CA MET A 75 6.36 26.89 -6.63
C MET A 75 5.51 28.16 -6.75
N LEU A 76 4.41 28.25 -6.01
CA LEU A 76 3.52 29.41 -5.97
C LEU A 76 3.91 30.48 -4.96
N LYS A 77 5.03 30.36 -4.22
CA LYS A 77 5.50 31.47 -3.38
C LYS A 77 5.71 32.69 -4.28
N PRO A 78 4.99 33.81 -4.04
CA PRO A 78 5.19 35.03 -4.81
C PRO A 78 6.66 35.42 -4.69
N PHE A 79 7.35 35.50 -5.83
CA PHE A 79 8.62 36.21 -5.87
C PHE A 79 8.29 37.66 -5.53
N ALA A 80 8.55 38.07 -4.28
CA ALA A 80 8.49 39.47 -3.90
C ALA A 80 9.67 40.16 -4.60
N PRO A 81 9.44 40.97 -5.65
CA PRO A 81 10.52 41.72 -6.24
C PRO A 81 10.76 42.92 -5.33
N GLY A 82 11.84 42.88 -4.56
CA GLY A 82 12.35 44.05 -3.83
C GLY A 82 12.12 43.98 -2.32
N GLY A 83 13.16 43.59 -1.60
CA GLY A 83 13.36 44.12 -0.26
C GLY A 83 13.81 45.56 -0.35
N GLU A 84 12.91 46.51 -0.61
CA GLU A 84 13.16 47.97 -0.46
C GLU A 84 11.82 48.68 -0.20
N ALA A 85 11.46 48.84 1.08
CA ALA A 85 10.62 49.94 1.56
C ALA A 85 10.99 50.17 3.03
N GLU A 86 12.09 50.88 3.16
CA GLU A 86 12.58 51.50 4.38
C GLU A 86 11.63 52.62 4.83
N GLN A 87 11.44 52.73 6.15
CA GLN A 87 10.79 53.79 6.96
C GLN A 87 9.26 53.76 7.10
#